data_AF-A0AA41VBR3-F1
#
_entry.id   AF-A0AA41VBR3-F1
#
_cell.length_a   1.000
_cell.length_b   1.000
_cell.length_c   1.000
_cell.angle_alpha   90.00
_cell.angle_beta   90.00
_cell.angle_gamma   90.00
#
_symmetry.space_group_name_H-M   'P 1'
#
loop_
_entity.id
_entity.type
_entity.pdbx_description
1 polymer ?
#
loop_
_entity_poly.entity_id
_entity_poly.type
_entity_poly.pdbx_seq_one_letter_code
_entity_poly.pdbx_strand_id
1 'polypeptide(L)'
;MEMEIDHYVVLGLSSGEEGRKLTDVEIGKAFRRKALELHPDKRRDDPNANSNFLRLKLSYEVLKDEKTRKQFDDLLRVKRKMMSDLEEKEYAFFARDSMNKDLEEEEARFAKKLKEEMVRIRRDSCRNTGNFFRVRKNARNRRYEFNKMYVFESE
;
A
#
# COMPACT_ATOMS: atom_id res chain seq x y z
N MET A 1 -17.88 -4.32 -12.17
CA MET A 1 -16.94 -5.30 -11.56
C MET A 1 -17.59 -5.72 -10.25
N GLU A 2 -18.43 -6.75 -10.26
CA GLU A 2 -19.21 -7.24 -9.11
C GLU A 2 -18.91 -8.72 -8.84
N MET A 3 -17.64 -9.07 -8.59
CA MET A 3 -17.25 -10.47 -8.32
C MET A 3 -16.50 -10.63 -7.00
N GLU A 4 -16.81 -9.78 -6.02
CA GLU A 4 -16.33 -9.92 -4.65
C GLU A 4 -17.38 -10.52 -3.71
N ILE A 5 -18.50 -10.99 -4.27
CA ILE A 5 -19.59 -11.56 -3.48
C ILE A 5 -19.30 -13.05 -3.27
N ASP A 6 -19.15 -13.46 -2.01
CA ASP A 6 -19.07 -14.88 -1.67
C ASP A 6 -20.43 -15.55 -1.92
N HIS A 7 -20.49 -16.36 -2.98
CA HIS A 7 -21.72 -17.04 -3.41
C HIS A 7 -22.24 -18.04 -2.37
N TYR A 8 -21.36 -18.68 -1.59
CA TYR A 8 -21.77 -19.59 -0.52
C TYR A 8 -22.45 -18.81 0.61
N VAL A 9 -21.88 -17.66 1.00
CA VAL A 9 -22.46 -16.81 2.05
C VAL A 9 -23.82 -16.25 1.65
N VAL A 10 -24.02 -15.87 0.39
CA VAL A 10 -25.32 -15.39 -0.12
C VAL A 10 -26.42 -16.46 0.00
N LEU A 11 -26.08 -17.72 -0.21
CA LEU A 11 -26.99 -18.85 -0.03
C LEU A 11 -27.15 -19.27 1.45
N GLY A 12 -26.37 -18.67 2.36
CA GLY A 12 -26.34 -19.01 3.78
C GLY A 12 -25.63 -20.35 4.04
N LEU A 13 -24.63 -20.67 3.22
CA LEU A 13 -23.77 -21.85 3.33
C LEU A 13 -22.38 -21.42 3.79
N SER A 14 -21.64 -22.34 4.42
CA SER A 14 -20.27 -22.08 4.86
C SER A 14 -19.30 -22.07 3.67
N SER A 15 -18.42 -21.07 3.66
CA SER A 15 -17.37 -20.90 2.66
C SER A 15 -16.11 -21.71 3.03
N GLY A 16 -15.36 -22.19 2.04
CA GLY A 16 -14.11 -22.95 2.24
C GLY A 16 -14.28 -24.47 2.10
N GLU A 17 -13.68 -25.23 3.04
CA GLU A 17 -13.63 -26.71 2.94
C GLU A 17 -15.01 -27.36 3.07
N GLU A 18 -15.88 -26.77 3.88
CA GLU A 18 -17.28 -27.20 4.03
C GLU A 18 -18.07 -26.88 2.77
N GLY A 19 -17.83 -25.71 2.18
CA GLY A 19 -18.41 -25.28 0.91
C GLY A 19 -18.15 -26.27 -0.23
N ARG A 20 -16.95 -26.88 -0.26
CA ARG A 20 -16.55 -27.89 -1.25
C ARG A 20 -17.23 -29.25 -1.06
N LYS A 21 -17.60 -29.60 0.17
CA LYS A 21 -18.26 -30.87 0.50
C LYS A 21 -19.77 -30.85 0.21
N LEU A 22 -20.35 -29.66 0.01
CA LEU A 22 -21.78 -29.52 -0.27
C LEU A 22 -22.18 -30.16 -1.59
N THR A 23 -23.28 -30.88 -1.56
CA THR A 23 -23.91 -31.48 -2.75
C THR A 23 -24.85 -30.48 -3.43
N ASP A 24 -25.12 -30.67 -4.72
CA ASP A 24 -26.05 -29.81 -5.48
C ASP A 24 -27.46 -29.79 -4.88
N VAL A 25 -27.84 -30.90 -4.23
CA VAL A 25 -29.11 -31.05 -3.50
C VAL A 25 -29.17 -30.09 -2.31
N GLU A 26 -28.09 -29.97 -1.55
CA GLU A 26 -28.01 -29.06 -0.39
C GLU A 26 -28.01 -27.59 -0.84
N ILE A 27 -27.26 -27.28 -1.90
CA ILE A 27 -27.24 -25.94 -2.51
C ILE A 27 -28.64 -25.55 -3.00
N GLY A 28 -29.34 -26.45 -3.70
CA GLY A 28 -30.71 -26.22 -4.15
C GLY A 28 -31.73 -26.13 -3.01
N LYS A 29 -31.50 -26.83 -1.89
CA LYS A 29 -32.35 -26.69 -0.68
C LYS A 29 -32.14 -25.34 0.00
N ALA A 30 -30.89 -24.90 0.13
CA ALA A 30 -30.55 -23.59 0.69
C ALA A 30 -31.10 -22.44 -0.15
N PHE A 31 -30.96 -22.52 -1.49
CA PHE A 31 -31.53 -21.56 -2.42
C PHE A 31 -33.04 -21.42 -2.25
N ARG A 32 -33.79 -22.53 -2.22
CA ARG A 32 -35.25 -22.50 -2.04
C ARG A 32 -35.66 -21.85 -0.72
N ARG A 33 -34.95 -22.14 0.38
CA ARG A 33 -35.20 -21.50 1.68
C ARG A 33 -34.98 -20.00 1.61
N LYS A 34 -33.83 -19.56 1.06
CA LYS A 34 -33.49 -18.14 0.94
C LYS A 34 -34.40 -17.38 -0.04
N ALA A 35 -34.81 -18.01 -1.13
CA ALA A 35 -35.70 -17.42 -2.12
C ALA A 35 -37.07 -17.08 -1.52
N LEU A 36 -37.57 -17.91 -0.58
CA LEU A 36 -38.82 -17.65 0.13
C LEU A 36 -38.70 -16.52 1.16
N GLU A 37 -37.52 -16.35 1.77
CA GLU A 37 -37.23 -15.28 2.75
C GLU A 37 -37.01 -13.91 2.08
N LEU A 38 -36.39 -13.92 0.90
CA LEU A 38 -36.00 -12.73 0.14
C LEU A 38 -36.93 -12.45 -1.06
N HIS A 39 -38.09 -13.09 -1.11
CA HIS A 39 -39.02 -12.90 -2.22
C HIS A 39 -39.55 -11.46 -2.26
N PRO A 40 -39.49 -10.76 -3.41
CA PRO A 40 -39.91 -9.36 -3.52
C PRO A 40 -41.39 -9.15 -3.20
N ASP A 41 -42.23 -10.16 -3.42
CA ASP A 41 -43.66 -10.12 -3.06
C ASP A 41 -43.91 -9.98 -1.54
N LYS A 42 -43.02 -10.53 -0.70
CA LYS A 42 -43.11 -10.41 0.77
C LYS A 42 -42.40 -9.18 1.32
N ARG A 43 -41.55 -8.55 0.51
CA ARG A 43 -40.71 -7.40 0.88
C ARG A 43 -40.93 -6.25 -0.09
N ARG A 44 -42.19 -5.87 -0.28
CA ARG A 44 -42.59 -4.78 -1.21
C ARG A 44 -42.14 -3.41 -0.71
N ASP A 45 -41.84 -3.29 0.58
CA ASP A 45 -41.38 -2.05 1.23
C ASP A 45 -39.87 -1.84 1.11
N ASP A 46 -39.10 -2.88 0.79
CA ASP A 46 -37.65 -2.82 0.64
C ASP A 46 -37.26 -2.55 -0.84
N PRO A 47 -36.71 -1.37 -1.19
CA PRO A 47 -36.27 -1.09 -2.57
C PRO A 47 -35.12 -1.99 -3.03
N ASN A 48 -34.39 -2.60 -2.09
CA ASN A 48 -33.28 -3.51 -2.35
C ASN A 48 -33.70 -4.98 -2.48
N ALA A 49 -34.97 -5.33 -2.27
CA ALA A 49 -35.44 -6.72 -2.32
C ALA A 49 -35.15 -7.37 -3.68
N ASN A 50 -35.40 -6.64 -4.77
CA ASN A 50 -35.13 -7.13 -6.13
C ASN A 50 -33.64 -7.40 -6.36
N SER A 51 -32.77 -6.47 -5.95
CA SER A 51 -31.31 -6.61 -6.09
C SER A 51 -30.77 -7.78 -5.28
N ASN A 52 -31.27 -7.99 -4.05
CA ASN A 52 -30.87 -9.12 -3.22
C ASN A 52 -31.35 -10.46 -3.79
N PHE A 53 -32.56 -10.51 -4.34
CA PHE A 53 -33.08 -11.71 -5.00
C PHE A 53 -32.28 -12.05 -6.28
N LEU A 54 -31.93 -11.03 -7.07
CA LEU A 54 -31.07 -11.21 -8.24
C LEU A 54 -29.70 -11.76 -7.85
N ARG A 55 -29.07 -11.21 -6.80
CA ARG A 55 -27.79 -11.71 -6.25
C ARG A 55 -27.90 -13.17 -5.80
N LEU A 56 -29.01 -13.54 -5.15
CA LEU A 56 -29.26 -14.93 -4.75
C LEU A 56 -29.36 -15.86 -5.96
N LYS A 57 -30.08 -15.45 -7.00
CA LYS A 57 -30.24 -16.22 -8.24
C LYS A 57 -28.90 -16.41 -8.95
N LEU A 58 -28.12 -15.34 -9.12
CA LEU A 58 -26.80 -15.39 -9.76
C LEU A 58 -25.85 -16.31 -8.98
N SER A 59 -25.83 -16.24 -7.65
CA SER A 59 -25.02 -17.13 -6.82
C SER A 59 -25.41 -18.60 -7.00
N TYR A 60 -26.70 -18.91 -7.11
CA TYR A 60 -27.16 -20.26 -7.38
C TYR A 60 -26.72 -20.75 -8.77
N GLU A 61 -26.79 -19.92 -9.79
CA GLU A 61 -26.35 -20.28 -11.16
C GLU A 61 -24.85 -20.59 -11.20
N VAL A 62 -24.02 -19.83 -10.49
CA VAL A 62 -22.56 -20.06 -10.41
C VAL A 62 -22.22 -21.34 -9.64
N LEU A 63 -22.94 -21.65 -8.56
CA LEU A 63 -22.65 -22.85 -7.75
C LEU A 63 -23.29 -24.13 -8.30
N LYS A 64 -24.30 -24.02 -9.18
CA LYS A 64 -24.99 -25.16 -9.77
C LYS A 64 -24.15 -25.88 -10.83
N ASP A 65 -23.34 -25.16 -11.59
CA ASP A 65 -22.44 -25.77 -12.57
C ASP A 65 -21.11 -26.14 -11.91
N GLU A 66 -20.71 -27.41 -12.01
CA GLU A 66 -19.49 -27.93 -11.41
C GLU A 66 -18.25 -27.23 -11.95
N LYS A 67 -18.27 -26.83 -13.24
CA LYS A 67 -17.14 -26.15 -13.88
C LYS A 67 -16.92 -24.75 -13.29
N THR A 68 -17.99 -23.96 -13.17
CA THR A 68 -17.93 -22.61 -12.59
C THR A 68 -17.65 -22.67 -11.09
N ARG A 69 -18.19 -23.66 -10.38
CA ARG A 69 -17.89 -23.90 -8.96
C ARG A 69 -16.42 -24.17 -8.73
N LYS A 70 -15.80 -25.05 -9.53
CA LYS A 70 -14.37 -25.33 -9.43
C LYS A 70 -13.52 -24.09 -9.69
N GLN A 71 -13.85 -23.31 -10.72
CA GLN A 71 -13.16 -22.06 -11.02
C GLN A 71 -13.27 -21.05 -9.87
N PHE A 72 -14.45 -20.96 -9.25
CA PHE A 72 -14.69 -20.11 -8.10
C PHE A 72 -13.87 -20.56 -6.88
N ASP A 73 -13.85 -21.85 -6.58
CA ASP A 73 -13.04 -22.41 -5.49
C ASP A 73 -11.54 -22.16 -5.71
N ASP A 74 -11.05 -22.32 -6.93
CA ASP A 74 -9.65 -22.02 -7.31
C ASP A 74 -9.35 -20.51 -7.14
N LEU A 75 -10.26 -19.64 -7.56
CA LEU A 75 -10.14 -18.20 -7.37
C LEU A 75 -10.15 -17.81 -5.89
N LEU A 76 -10.99 -18.42 -5.06
CA LEU A 76 -11.01 -18.19 -3.62
C LEU A 76 -9.67 -18.57 -2.97
N ARG A 77 -9.06 -19.68 -3.41
CA ARG A 77 -7.75 -20.11 -2.92
C ARG A 77 -6.65 -19.12 -3.32
N VAL A 78 -6.62 -18.70 -4.58
CA VAL A 78 -5.64 -17.71 -5.08
C VAL A 78 -5.83 -16.37 -4.38
N LYS A 79 -7.09 -15.92 -4.22
CA LYS A 79 -7.42 -14.68 -3.53
C LYS A 79 -6.95 -14.72 -2.07
N ARG A 80 -7.19 -15.81 -1.35
CA ARG A 80 -6.70 -15.96 0.04
C ARG A 80 -5.19 -15.82 0.13
N LYS A 81 -4.45 -16.44 -0.79
CA LYS A 81 -2.99 -16.33 -0.84
C LYS A 81 -2.53 -14.92 -1.23
N MET A 82 -3.17 -14.30 -2.23
CA MET A 82 -2.86 -12.91 -2.59
C MET A 82 -3.11 -11.95 -1.45
N MET A 83 -4.21 -12.12 -0.71
CA MET A 83 -4.53 -11.29 0.45
C MET A 83 -3.50 -11.45 1.57
N SER A 84 -3.04 -12.68 1.87
CA SER A 84 -1.97 -12.88 2.86
C SER A 84 -0.65 -12.26 2.41
N ASP A 85 -0.27 -12.48 1.15
CA ASP A 85 0.99 -11.95 0.59
C ASP A 85 0.95 -10.40 0.52
N LEU A 86 -0.23 -9.81 0.33
CA LEU A 86 -0.44 -8.36 0.35
C LEU A 86 -0.39 -7.79 1.76
N GLU A 87 -1.06 -8.40 2.74
CA GLU A 87 -0.98 -7.99 4.15
C GLU A 87 0.46 -8.05 4.67
N GLU A 88 1.20 -9.10 4.35
CA GLU A 88 2.62 -9.22 4.72
C GLU A 88 3.47 -8.10 4.09
N LYS A 89 3.22 -7.78 2.81
CA LYS A 89 3.90 -6.67 2.13
C LYS A 89 3.54 -5.32 2.71
N GLU A 90 2.28 -5.11 3.05
CA GLU A 90 1.79 -3.85 3.63
C GLU A 90 2.42 -3.64 5.00
N TYR A 91 2.43 -4.67 5.85
CA TYR A 91 3.12 -4.66 7.13
C TYR A 91 4.63 -4.43 6.98
N ALA A 92 5.28 -5.12 6.03
CA ALA A 92 6.71 -4.93 5.76
C ALA A 92 7.02 -3.53 5.21
N PHE A 93 6.13 -2.95 4.42
CA PHE A 93 6.25 -1.59 3.90
C PHE A 93 6.17 -0.57 5.04
N PHE A 94 5.17 -0.67 5.92
CA PHE A 94 5.05 0.21 7.09
C PHE A 94 6.21 0.03 8.08
N ALA A 95 6.68 -1.21 8.29
CA ALA A 95 7.86 -1.47 9.11
C ALA A 95 9.14 -0.84 8.53
N ARG A 96 9.31 -0.89 7.21
CA ARG A 96 10.45 -0.26 6.51
C ARG A 96 10.39 1.26 6.54
N ASP A 97 9.20 1.84 6.36
CA ASP A 97 9.00 3.29 6.45
C ASP A 97 9.35 3.81 7.84
N SER A 98 8.93 3.10 8.89
CA SER A 98 9.34 3.41 10.27
C SER A 98 10.86 3.37 10.44
N MET A 99 11.54 2.36 9.89
CA MET A 99 13.01 2.26 10.01
C MET A 99 13.77 3.33 9.22
N ASN A 100 13.26 3.72 8.04
CA ASN A 100 13.87 4.80 7.25
C ASN A 100 13.85 6.13 8.01
N LYS A 101 12.79 6.37 8.79
CA LYS A 101 12.63 7.58 9.59
C LYS A 101 13.68 7.70 10.69
N ASP A 102 13.98 6.59 11.38
CA ASP A 102 15.01 6.52 12.42
C ASP A 102 16.42 6.70 11.82
N LEU A 103 16.66 6.12 10.63
CA LEU A 103 17.92 6.27 9.88
C LEU A 103 18.12 7.71 9.39
N GLU A 104 17.10 8.36 8.84
CA GLU A 104 17.17 9.75 8.37
C GLU A 104 17.48 10.72 9.52
N GLU A 105 16.90 10.50 10.70
CA GLU A 105 17.19 11.33 11.87
C GLU A 105 18.64 11.17 12.34
N GLU A 106 19.17 9.95 12.37
CA GLU A 106 20.57 9.68 12.70
C GLU A 106 21.53 10.26 11.66
N GLU A 107 21.24 10.10 10.37
CA GLU A 107 22.01 10.71 9.27
C GLU A 107 21.99 12.24 9.35
N ALA A 108 20.84 12.84 9.68
CA ALA A 108 20.73 14.29 9.89
C ALA A 108 21.53 14.76 11.12
N ARG A 109 21.52 13.99 12.21
CA ARG A 109 22.35 14.26 13.41
C ARG A 109 23.84 14.19 13.06
N PHE A 110 24.25 13.17 12.32
CA PHE A 110 25.63 13.00 11.89
C PHE A 110 26.06 14.11 10.92
N ALA A 111 25.23 14.43 9.92
CA ALA A 111 25.47 15.50 8.96
C ALA A 111 25.55 16.88 9.65
N LYS A 112 24.72 17.14 10.66
CA LYS A 112 24.78 18.36 11.47
C LYS A 112 26.12 18.46 12.22
N LYS A 113 26.55 17.37 12.86
CA LYS A 113 27.83 17.30 13.57
C LYS A 113 29.02 17.48 12.63
N LEU A 114 28.99 16.82 11.46
CA LEU A 114 30.01 16.97 10.42
C LEU A 114 30.07 18.39 9.86
N LYS A 115 28.92 19.03 9.67
CA LYS A 115 28.82 20.41 9.21
C LYS A 115 29.37 21.41 10.22
N GLU A 116 29.10 21.20 11.51
CA GLU A 116 29.68 22.01 12.59
C GLU A 116 31.20 21.83 12.70
N GLU A 117 31.69 20.60 12.62
CA GLU A 117 33.12 20.27 12.56
C GLU A 117 33.81 20.94 11.35
N MET A 118 33.22 20.84 10.15
CA MET A 118 33.74 21.52 8.95
C MET A 118 33.80 23.04 9.12
N VAL A 119 32.81 23.65 9.76
CA VAL A 119 32.80 25.10 10.03
C VAL A 119 33.88 25.48 11.05
N ARG A 120 34.12 24.65 12.08
CA ARG A 120 35.22 24.84 13.04
C ARG A 120 36.58 24.74 12.35
N ILE A 121 36.82 23.65 11.63
CA ILE A 121 38.07 23.46 10.87
C ILE A 121 38.30 24.63 9.92
N ARG A 122 37.26 25.10 9.22
CA ARG A 122 37.37 26.26 8.32
C ARG A 122 37.68 27.56 9.07
N ARG A 123 37.10 27.77 10.25
CA ARG A 123 37.38 28.93 11.13
C ARG A 123 38.82 28.92 11.64
N ASP A 124 39.34 27.75 11.97
CA ASP A 124 40.68 27.56 12.51
C ASP A 124 41.75 27.60 11.41
N SER A 125 41.44 27.08 10.21
CA SER A 125 42.29 27.22 9.01
C SER A 125 42.48 28.68 8.57
N CYS A 126 41.46 29.53 8.74
CA CYS A 126 41.56 30.98 8.47
C CYS A 126 42.41 31.74 9.50
N ARG A 127 42.71 31.15 10.67
CA ARG A 127 43.64 31.75 11.64
C ARG A 127 45.07 31.28 11.43
N ASN A 128 45.25 30.06 10.94
CA ASN A 128 46.57 29.43 10.81
C ASN A 128 47.24 29.64 9.44
N THR A 129 46.50 30.07 8.42
CA THR A 129 47.07 30.46 7.12
C THR A 129 46.74 31.91 6.86
N GLY A 130 47.76 32.78 6.88
CA GLY A 130 47.66 34.22 6.59
C GLY A 130 47.32 34.52 5.13
N ASN A 131 46.28 33.90 4.57
CA ASN A 131 45.89 34.04 3.18
C ASN A 131 44.45 34.54 3.07
N PHE A 132 44.31 35.86 3.02
CA PHE A 132 43.04 36.58 2.95
C PHE A 132 42.51 36.60 1.50
N PHE A 133 41.69 35.61 1.12
CA PHE A 133 40.99 35.64 -0.17
C PHE A 133 39.72 36.50 -0.09
N ARG A 134 39.73 37.65 -0.77
CA ARG A 134 38.56 38.52 -0.93
C ARG A 134 37.73 38.07 -2.15
N VAL A 135 36.54 37.53 -1.90
CA VAL A 135 35.58 37.18 -2.94
C VAL A 135 34.87 38.44 -3.45
N ARG A 136 34.95 38.71 -4.75
CA ARG A 136 34.14 39.75 -5.42
C ARG A 136 33.16 39.08 -6.38
N LYS A 137 31.87 39.43 -6.30
CA LYS A 137 30.86 38.97 -7.27
C LYS A 137 31.04 39.75 -8.57
N ASN A 138 31.30 39.05 -9.67
CA ASN A 138 31.36 39.65 -10.99
C ASN A 138 29.92 39.78 -11.54
N ALA A 139 29.46 40.99 -11.83
CA ALA A 139 28.04 41.28 -12.07
C ALA A 139 27.51 40.80 -13.44
N ARG A 140 28.36 40.29 -14.33
CA ARG A 140 27.97 39.86 -15.69
C ARG A 140 27.80 38.36 -15.87
N ASN A 141 28.46 37.54 -15.08
CA ASN A 141 28.40 36.09 -15.21
C ASN A 141 28.45 35.55 -13.79
N ARG A 142 27.39 34.88 -13.33
CA ARG A 142 27.22 34.44 -11.92
C ARG A 142 28.22 33.34 -11.50
N ARG A 143 29.49 33.46 -11.86
CA ARG A 143 30.60 32.64 -11.36
C ARG A 143 31.42 33.48 -10.39
N TYR A 144 31.77 32.86 -9.27
CA TYR A 144 32.69 33.43 -8.29
C TYR A 144 34.11 33.24 -8.81
N GLU A 145 34.80 34.33 -9.13
CA GLU A 145 36.21 34.30 -9.50
C GLU A 145 37.08 34.44 -8.25
N PHE A 146 37.91 33.44 -8.00
CA PHE A 146 38.87 33.42 -6.90
C PHE A 146 40.22 33.96 -7.39
N ASN A 147 40.46 35.26 -7.19
CA ASN A 147 41.79 35.82 -7.44
C ASN A 147 42.64 35.77 -6.18
N LYS A 148 43.83 35.15 -6.33
CA LYS A 148 44.84 35.00 -5.28
C LYS A 148 45.67 36.28 -5.20
N MET A 149 45.54 37.02 -4.11
CA MET A 149 46.36 38.20 -3.84
C MET A 149 47.50 37.77 -2.90
N TYR A 150 48.72 37.67 -3.42
CA TYR A 150 49.92 37.47 -2.60
C TYR A 150 50.28 38.81 -1.96
N VAL A 151 50.32 38.87 -0.63
CA VAL A 151 50.94 39.99 0.10
C VAL A 151 52.43 39.67 0.17
N PHE A 152 53.25 40.50 -0.51
CA PHE A 152 54.69 40.49 -0.39
C PHE A 152 55.04 41.18 0.95
N GLU A 153 55.46 40.42 1.95
CA GLU A 153 56.16 41.01 3.10
C GLU A 153 57.54 41.48 2.63
N SER A 154 57.84 42.77 2.84
CA SER A 154 59.17 43.36 2.68
C SER A 154 59.73 43.62 4.07
N GLU A 155 61.01 43.28 4.23
CA GLU A 155 61.91 43.31 5.39
C GLU A 155 61.63 44.29 6.53
#